data_AF-A0A2V7I8F3-F1
#
_entry.id   AF-A0A2V7I8F3-F1
#
_cell.length_a   1.000
_cell.length_b   1.000
_cell.length_c   1.000
_cell.angle_alpha   90.00
_cell.angle_beta   90.00
_cell.angle_gamma   90.00
#
_symmetry.space_group_name_H-M   'P 1'
#
loop_
_entity.id
_entity.type
_entity.pdbx_description
1 polymer ?
#
loop_
_entity_poly.entity_id
_entity_poly.type
_entity_poly.pdbx_seq_one_letter_code
_entity_poly.pdbx_strand_id
1 'polypeptide(L)' 'GGGTLLIVPAAEVGGMVGMVALSMVAPDMPPLIERLERSNAAMLMGAGEITVEPRSSHGVHLHISRYHFP' A
#
# COMPACT_ATOMS: atom_id res chain seq x y z
N GLY A 1 7.60 13.92 1.38
CA GLY A 1 7.28 12.54 1.80
C GLY A 1 8.17 11.61 1.02
N GLY A 2 8.83 10.65 1.67
CA GLY A 2 9.59 9.62 0.98
C GLY A 2 8.61 8.62 0.36
N GLY A 3 8.68 8.46 -0.96
CA GLY A 3 7.94 7.43 -1.68
C GLY A 3 8.93 6.60 -2.49
N THR A 4 8.70 5.29 -2.56
CA THR A 4 9.46 4.39 -3.44
C THR A 4 8.49 3.62 -4.33
N LEU A 5 8.94 3.27 -5.54
CA LEU A 5 8.17 2.44 -6.46
C LEU A 5 8.73 1.03 -6.37
N LEU A 6 7.91 0.08 -5.92
CA LEU A 6 8.29 -1.32 -5.89
C LEU A 6 7.75 -2.02 -7.15
N ILE A 7 8.66 -2.52 -7.98
CA ILE A 7 8.35 -3.38 -9.12
C ILE A 7 8.83 -4.79 -8.76
N VAL A 8 7.90 -5.73 -8.63
CA VAL A 8 8.20 -7.13 -8.30
C VAL A 8 7.75 -8.07 -9.43
N PRO A 9 8.45 -9.20 -9.65
CA PRO A 9 8.01 -10.21 -10.60
C PRO A 9 6.60 -10.73 -10.27
N ALA A 10 5.75 -10.92 -11.28
CA ALA A 10 4.38 -11.39 -11.09
C ALA A 10 4.30 -12.72 -10.30
N ALA A 11 5.31 -13.60 -10.44
CA ALA A 11 5.39 -14.87 -9.71
C ALA A 11 5.47 -14.69 -8.18
N GLU A 12 6.03 -13.58 -7.70
CA GLU A 12 6.15 -13.27 -6.27
C GLU A 12 4.85 -12.71 -5.68
N VAL A 13 3.90 -12.32 -6.55
CA VAL A 13 2.59 -11.76 -6.17
C VAL A 13 1.43 -12.61 -6.71
N GLY A 14 1.60 -13.93 -6.72
CA GLY A 14 0.53 -14.87 -7.07
C GLY A 14 0.18 -14.93 -8.56
N GLY A 15 1.09 -14.51 -9.44
CA GLY A 15 0.91 -14.53 -10.89
C GLY A 15 0.14 -13.33 -11.46
N MET A 16 -0.16 -12.32 -10.65
CA MET A 16 -0.87 -11.12 -11.11
C MET A 16 0.07 -10.21 -11.91
N VAL A 17 -0.09 -10.24 -13.22
CA VAL A 17 0.63 -9.36 -14.16
C VAL A 17 0.03 -7.96 -14.10
N GLY A 18 0.87 -6.93 -13.99
CA GLY A 18 0.45 -5.53 -13.99
C GLY A 18 0.19 -4.92 -12.62
N MET A 19 0.47 -5.65 -11.53
CA MET A 19 0.44 -5.04 -10.19
C MET A 19 1.65 -4.13 -9.97
N VAL A 20 1.37 -2.87 -9.67
CA VAL A 20 2.38 -1.87 -9.30
C VAL A 20 2.06 -1.41 -7.89
N ALA A 21 3.05 -1.35 -7.01
CA ALA A 21 2.87 -0.80 -5.67
C ALA A 21 3.60 0.54 -5.55
N LEU A 22 2.87 1.59 -5.20
CA LEU A 22 3.46 2.81 -4.67
C LEU A 22 3.68 2.62 -3.18
N SER A 23 4.91 2.79 -2.71
CA SER A 23 5.24 2.67 -1.30
C SER A 23 5.42 4.04 -0.67
N MET A 24 4.80 4.27 0.47
CA MET A 24 4.96 5.48 1.28
C MET A 24 5.31 5.12 2.72
N VAL A 25 5.98 6.04 3.41
CA VAL A 25 6.24 5.92 4.84
C VAL A 25 5.30 6.84 5.63
N ALA A 26 4.59 6.27 6.60
CA ALA A 26 3.74 7.01 7.54
C ALA A 26 4.12 6.65 8.98
N PRO A 27 4.78 7.56 9.73
CA PRO A 27 5.21 7.29 11.12
C PRO A 27 4.05 7.09 12.10
N ASP A 28 2.93 7.78 11.87
CA ASP A 28 1.74 7.74 12.72
C ASP A 28 0.57 7.07 11.97
N MET A 29 0.37 5.79 12.25
CA MET A 29 -0.58 4.93 11.55
C MET A 29 -2.03 5.05 12.03
N PRO A 30 -2.35 5.15 13.34
CA PRO A 30 -3.74 5.19 13.80
C PRO A 30 -4.60 6.29 13.16
N PRO A 31 -4.15 7.57 13.06
CA PRO A 31 -4.97 8.61 12.42
C PRO A 31 -5.12 8.41 10.90
N LEU A 32 -4.15 7.74 10.26
CA LEU A 32 -4.21 7.39 8.84
C LEU A 32 -5.26 6.28 8.60
N ILE A 33 -5.24 5.23 9.42
CA ILE A 33 -6.21 4.13 9.35
C ILE A 33 -7.63 4.68 9.50
N GLU A 34 -7.86 5.50 10.53
CA GLU A 34 -9.18 6.10 10.79
C GLU A 34 -9.70 6.91 9.59
N ARG A 35 -8.81 7.65 8.91
CA ARG A 35 -9.17 8.40 7.68
C ARG A 35 -9.51 7.48 6.52
N LEU A 36 -8.75 6.40 6.34
CA LEU A 36 -8.99 5.44 5.27
C LEU A 36 -10.29 4.65 5.49
N GLU A 37 -10.57 4.25 6.74
CA GLU A 37 -11.85 3.64 7.14
C GLU A 37 -13.03 4.59 6.85
N ARG A 38 -12.91 5.87 7.23
CA ARG A 38 -13.92 6.90 6.90
C ARG A 38 -14.12 7.10 5.40
N SER A 39 -13.11 6.81 4.58
CA SER A 39 -13.21 6.87 3.12
C SER A 39 -13.75 5.59 2.48
N ASN A 40 -14.03 4.55 3.28
CA ASN A 40 -14.44 3.22 2.83
C ASN A 40 -13.43 2.61 1.83
N ALA A 41 -12.15 2.85 2.08
CA ALA A 41 -11.06 2.30 1.27
C ALA A 41 -10.96 0.78 1.48
N ALA A 42 -10.76 0.04 0.38
CA ALA A 42 -10.41 -1.38 0.48
C ALA A 42 -8.97 -1.49 0.95
N MET A 43 -8.74 -2.21 2.05
CA MET A 43 -7.45 -2.27 2.72
C MET A 43 -7.13 -3.66 3.24
N LEU A 44 -5.86 -4.02 3.16
CA LEU A 44 -5.26 -5.15 3.89
C LEU A 44 -4.34 -4.57 4.97
N MET A 45 -4.52 -5.01 6.22
CA MET A 45 -3.72 -4.54 7.35
C MET A 45 -2.71 -5.59 7.79
N GLY A 46 -1.46 -5.16 7.96
CA GLY A 46 -0.37 -5.95 8.53
C GLY A 46 0.20 -5.30 9.80
N ALA A 47 1.28 -5.88 10.34
CA ALA A 47 1.92 -5.43 11.58
C ALA A 47 2.73 -4.14 11.37
N GLY A 48 2.02 -3.01 11.31
CA GLY A 48 2.62 -1.68 11.06
C GLY A 48 2.64 -1.26 9.59
N GLU A 49 1.86 -1.94 8.76
CA GLU A 49 1.76 -1.67 7.32
C GLU A 49 0.32 -1.82 6.83
N ILE A 50 -0.02 -1.11 5.77
CA ILE A 50 -1.33 -1.13 5.13
C ILE A 50 -1.12 -1.19 3.62
N THR A 51 -1.85 -2.06 2.94
CA THR A 51 -2.00 -2.00 1.49
C THR A 51 -3.40 -1.52 1.18
N VAL A 52 -3.52 -0.39 0.50
CA VAL A 52 -4.78 0.16 0.01
C VAL A 52 -4.97 -0.28 -1.45
N GLU A 53 -6.16 -0.76 -1.77
CA GLU A 53 -6.60 -1.08 -3.13
C GLU A 53 -7.57 0.01 -3.62
N PRO A 54 -7.11 0.97 -4.43
CA PRO A 54 -7.98 2.02 -4.94
C PRO A 54 -8.86 1.46 -6.06
N ARG A 55 -10.18 1.72 -5.98
CA ARG A 55 -11.18 1.22 -6.95
C ARG A 55 -10.91 1.61 -8.41
N SER A 56 -10.16 2.68 -8.69
CA SER A 56 -9.83 3.13 -10.05
C SER A 56 -8.34 3.01 -10.40
N SER A 57 -7.59 2.19 -9.66
CA SER A 57 -6.14 2.13 -9.80
C SER A 57 -5.62 1.36 -11.01
N HIS A 58 -6.46 0.58 -11.71
CA HIS A 58 -6.03 -0.27 -12.82
C HIS A 58 -4.85 -1.21 -12.45
N GLY A 59 -4.87 -1.76 -11.23
CA GLY A 59 -3.81 -2.64 -10.73
C GLY A 59 -2.70 -1.94 -9.93
N VAL A 60 -2.86 -0.65 -9.60
CA VAL A 60 -1.89 0.07 -8.76
C VAL A 60 -2.31 0.08 -7.29
N HIS A 61 -1.58 -0.63 -6.45
CA HIS A 61 -1.80 -0.66 -5.00
C HIS A 61 -0.97 0.41 -4.31
N LEU A 62 -1.46 0.92 -3.19
CA LEU A 62 -0.72 1.85 -2.35
C LEU A 62 -0.30 1.13 -1.07
N HIS A 63 0.98 0.79 -0.99
CA HIS A 63 1.59 0.24 0.22
C HIS A 63 2.05 1.38 1.12
N ILE A 64 1.69 1.34 2.40
CA ILE A 64 2.08 2.33 3.40
C ILE A 64 2.67 1.58 4.58
N SER A 65 3.91 1.92 4.95
CA SER A 65 4.61 1.28 6.06
C SER A 65 5.03 2.31 7.11
N ARG A 66 5.07 1.88 8.37
CA ARG A 66 5.73 2.65 9.43
C ARG A 66 7.26 2.58 9.35
N TYR A 67 7.79 1.61 8.60
CA TYR A 67 9.21 1.35 8.50
C TYR A 67 9.79 2.07 7.29
N HIS A 68 10.97 2.66 7.48
CA HIS A 68 11.76 3.15 6.37
C HIS A 68 12.47 1.94 5.74
N PHE A 69 12.17 1.64 4.48
CA PHE A 69 13.04 0.76 3.71
C PHE A 69 14.32 1.53 3.36
N PRO A 70 15.52 0.93 3.53
CA PRO A 70 16.79 1.54 3.14
C PRO A 70 16.92 1.71 1.62
#